data_AF-A0A9P6U735-F1
#
_entry.id   AF-A0A9P6U735-F1
#
_cell.length_a   1.000
_cell.length_b   1.000
_cell.length_c   1.000
_cell.angle_alpha   90.00
_cell.angle_beta   90.00
_cell.angle_gamma   90.00
#
_symmetry.space_group_name_H-M   'P 1'
#
loop_
_entity.id
_entity.type
_entity.pdbx_description
1 polymer ?
#
loop_
_entity_poly.entity_id
_entity_poly.type
_entity_poly.pdbx_seq_one_letter_code
_entity_poly.pdbx_strand_id
1 'polypeptide(L)'
;MARASYSFEYKVRWTGRTYEDNSWISRDTLEDWGLGKVLQILDDKEAAKAGAWTRALTAVEVEKHLDDLGLDAEFATHNRIRGLSGGQKVKVVLAAAKKRGEEVSDSEDGL
;
A
#
# COMPACT_ATOMS: atom_id res chain seq x y z
N MET A 1 2.60 17.98 -26.69
CA MET A 1 2.06 16.89 -25.86
C MET A 1 1.66 17.47 -24.52
N ALA A 2 0.36 17.61 -24.25
CA ALA A 2 -0.12 18.07 -22.95
C ALA A 2 -0.04 16.90 -21.97
N ARG A 3 0.87 16.97 -21.00
CA ARG A 3 0.85 16.07 -19.84
C ARG A 3 -0.50 16.33 -19.16
N ALA A 4 -1.34 15.30 -19.02
CA ALA A 4 -2.56 15.42 -18.23
C ALA A 4 -2.16 15.93 -16.84
N SER A 5 -2.45 17.20 -16.56
CA SER A 5 -2.20 17.79 -15.25
C SER A 5 -3.30 17.26 -14.35
N TYR A 6 -3.01 16.16 -13.66
CA TYR A 6 -3.89 15.65 -12.62
C TYR A 6 -3.84 16.69 -11.49
N SER A 7 -4.81 17.62 -11.47
CA SER A 7 -4.91 18.62 -10.43
C SER A 7 -5.42 17.93 -9.18
N PHE A 8 -4.52 17.68 -8.23
CA PHE A 8 -4.90 17.17 -6.92
C PHE A 8 -5.41 18.33 -6.07
N GLU A 9 -6.61 18.19 -5.56
CA GLU A 9 -7.19 19.10 -4.58
C GLU A 9 -7.22 18.42 -3.21
N TYR A 10 -6.82 19.16 -2.18
CA TYR A 10 -6.83 18.68 -0.80
C TYR A 10 -7.87 19.43 0.00
N LYS A 11 -8.59 18.69 0.84
CA LYS A 11 -9.54 19.26 1.79
C LYS A 11 -8.78 19.78 3.02
N VAL A 12 -8.83 21.09 3.24
CA VAL A 12 -8.16 21.75 4.35
C VAL A 12 -9.18 22.06 5.45
N ARG A 13 -8.84 21.64 6.68
CA ARG A 13 -9.57 22.01 7.88
C ARG A 13 -8.80 23.09 8.63
N TRP A 14 -9.41 24.25 8.78
CA TRP A 14 -8.81 25.38 9.49
C TRP A 14 -8.84 25.18 11.01
N THR A 15 -7.77 25.56 11.70
CA THR A 15 -7.71 25.54 13.16
C THR A 15 -8.61 26.63 13.74
N GLY A 16 -9.46 26.29 14.71
CA GLY A 16 -10.34 27.26 15.38
C GLY A 16 -11.63 27.61 14.62
N ARG A 17 -11.92 26.92 13.50
CA ARG A 17 -13.17 27.06 12.74
C ARG A 17 -14.01 25.78 12.77
N THR A 18 -15.30 25.89 12.47
CA THR A 18 -16.21 24.73 12.39
C THR A 18 -15.98 23.94 11.10
N TYR A 19 -16.53 22.74 11.02
CA TYR A 19 -16.37 21.84 9.86
C TYR A 19 -16.99 22.42 8.56
N GLU A 20 -17.88 23.39 8.68
CA GLU A 20 -18.55 24.08 7.58
C GLU A 20 -17.60 25.00 6.80
N ASP A 21 -16.52 25.46 7.44
CA ASP A 21 -15.51 26.32 6.83
C ASP A 21 -14.42 25.55 6.07
N ASN A 22 -14.53 24.22 5.95
CA ASN A 22 -13.54 23.43 5.23
C ASN A 22 -13.49 23.87 3.75
N SER A 23 -12.28 24.05 3.22
CA SER A 23 -12.07 24.50 1.85
C SER A 23 -11.28 23.47 1.05
N TRP A 24 -11.55 23.37 -0.25
CA TRP A 24 -10.74 22.60 -1.19
C TRP A 24 -9.68 23.51 -1.80
N ILE A 25 -8.42 23.10 -1.70
CA ILE A 25 -7.27 23.91 -2.13
C ILE A 25 -6.38 23.03 -3.01
N SER A 26 -5.86 23.59 -4.11
CA SER A 26 -4.97 22.87 -5.02
C SER A 26 -3.63 22.55 -4.37
N ARG A 27 -2.98 21.48 -4.84
CA ARG A 27 -1.63 21.09 -4.43
C ARG A 27 -0.64 22.25 -4.52
N ASP A 28 -0.60 22.94 -5.66
CA ASP A 28 0.38 24.00 -5.93
C ASP A 28 0.31 25.12 -4.86
N THR A 29 -0.92 25.53 -4.50
CA THR A 29 -1.15 26.55 -3.47
C THR A 29 -0.66 26.09 -2.09
N LEU A 30 -0.85 24.80 -1.76
CA LEU A 30 -0.41 24.24 -0.49
C LEU A 30 1.11 24.01 -0.44
N GLU A 31 1.72 23.71 -1.57
CA GLU A 31 3.18 23.63 -1.71
C GLU A 31 3.82 25.02 -1.55
N ASP A 32 3.23 26.07 -2.13
CA ASP A 32 3.65 27.46 -1.94
C ASP A 32 3.55 27.92 -0.46
N TRP A 33 2.57 27.41 0.29
CA TRP A 33 2.44 27.65 1.73
C TRP A 33 3.44 26.83 2.58
N GLY A 34 4.29 26.01 1.94
CA GLY A 34 5.30 25.19 2.61
C GLY A 34 4.77 23.88 3.20
N LEU A 35 3.55 23.47 2.86
CA LEU A 35 2.91 22.25 3.38
C LEU A 35 3.25 20.99 2.58
N GLY A 36 4.16 21.06 1.61
CA GLY A 36 4.51 19.93 0.72
C GLY A 36 4.87 18.62 1.44
N LYS A 37 5.51 18.69 2.62
CA LYS A 37 5.80 17.50 3.44
C LYS A 37 4.53 16.80 3.91
N VAL A 38 3.51 17.56 4.32
CA VAL A 38 2.24 17.02 4.79
C VAL A 38 1.47 16.40 3.62
N LEU A 39 1.50 17.04 2.44
CA LEU A 39 0.89 16.51 1.23
C LEU A 39 1.50 15.16 0.84
N GLN A 40 2.83 15.04 0.88
CA GLN A 40 3.49 13.76 0.59
C GLN A 40 3.05 12.65 1.55
N ILE A 41 2.95 12.93 2.85
CA ILE A 41 2.48 11.95 3.85
C ILE A 41 1.03 11.56 3.58
N LEU A 42 0.18 12.50 3.17
CA LEU A 42 -1.21 12.22 2.81
C LEU A 42 -1.30 11.36 1.55
N ASP A 43 -0.52 11.67 0.53
CA ASP A 43 -0.45 10.88 -0.70
C ASP A 43 0.04 9.46 -0.42
N ASP A 44 1.11 9.32 0.39
CA ASP A 44 1.64 8.00 0.79
C ASP A 44 0.61 7.20 1.58
N LYS A 45 -0.16 7.87 2.44
CA LYS A 45 -1.24 7.25 3.22
C LYS A 45 -2.39 6.81 2.31
N GLU A 46 -2.81 7.64 1.36
CA GLU A 46 -3.89 7.29 0.44
C GLU A 46 -3.45 6.20 -0.53
N ALA A 47 -2.21 6.23 -1.02
CA ALA A 47 -1.62 5.17 -1.83
C ALA A 47 -1.52 3.84 -1.06
N ALA A 48 -1.11 3.88 0.22
CA ALA A 48 -1.09 2.70 1.08
C ALA A 48 -2.51 2.16 1.31
N LYS A 49 -3.49 3.03 1.50
CA LYS A 49 -4.89 2.66 1.72
C LYS A 49 -5.53 2.07 0.46
N ALA A 50 -5.32 2.71 -0.69
CA ALA A 50 -5.75 2.21 -2.00
C ALA A 50 -5.11 0.85 -2.31
N GLY A 51 -3.83 0.66 -1.95
CA GLY A 51 -3.17 -0.65 -2.04
C GLY A 51 -3.76 -1.70 -1.09
N ALA A 52 -4.13 -1.30 0.13
CA ALA A 52 -4.69 -2.18 1.17
C ALA A 52 -6.13 -2.64 0.91
N TRP A 53 -6.90 -1.94 0.06
CA TRP A 53 -8.29 -2.34 -0.25
C TRP A 53 -8.42 -3.56 -1.16
N THR A 54 -7.32 -3.92 -1.80
CA THR A 54 -7.26 -5.09 -2.63
C THR A 54 -6.79 -6.23 -1.68
N ARG A 55 -7.58 -7.24 -1.29
CA ARG A 55 -7.33 -8.39 -0.34
C ARG A 55 -7.83 -8.03 1.04
N ALA A 56 -8.69 -8.90 1.54
CA ALA A 56 -8.94 -8.90 2.96
C ALA A 56 -7.68 -9.43 3.66
N LEU A 57 -7.40 -8.91 4.85
CA LEU A 57 -6.33 -9.44 5.71
C LEU A 57 -6.84 -10.71 6.41
N THR A 58 -7.24 -11.71 5.63
CA THR A 58 -7.73 -13.00 6.14
C THR A 58 -6.57 -13.99 6.25
N ALA A 59 -6.62 -14.87 7.25
CA ALA A 59 -5.60 -15.91 7.43
C ALA A 59 -5.45 -16.78 6.17
N VAL A 60 -6.57 -17.11 5.52
CA VAL A 60 -6.62 -17.92 4.29
C VAL A 60 -5.86 -17.26 3.13
N GLU A 61 -6.03 -15.96 2.93
CA GLU A 61 -5.33 -15.26 1.84
C GLU A 61 -3.84 -15.06 2.14
N VAL A 62 -3.46 -14.95 3.41
CA VAL A 62 -2.05 -14.87 3.83
C VAL A 62 -1.35 -16.22 3.66
N GLU A 63 -2.02 -17.32 4.03
CA GLU A 63 -1.50 -18.68 3.82
C GLU A 63 -1.26 -18.95 2.34
N LYS A 64 -2.24 -18.67 1.48
CA LYS A 64 -2.09 -18.82 0.03
C LYS A 64 -0.91 -18.00 -0.53
N HIS A 65 -0.77 -16.74 -0.09
CA HIS A 65 0.31 -15.85 -0.58
C HIS A 65 1.71 -16.30 -0.13
N LEU A 66 1.81 -16.97 1.02
CA LEU A 66 3.06 -17.53 1.51
C LEU A 66 3.39 -18.86 0.82
N ASP A 67 2.37 -19.66 0.51
CA ASP A 67 2.50 -20.89 -0.29
C ASP A 67 2.99 -20.60 -1.71
N ASP A 68 2.49 -19.52 -2.35
CA ASP A 68 2.96 -19.03 -3.66
C ASP A 68 4.47 -18.67 -3.67
N LEU A 69 5.09 -18.47 -2.51
CA LEU A 69 6.52 -18.18 -2.33
C LEU A 69 7.31 -19.41 -1.81
N GLY A 70 6.66 -20.56 -1.76
CA GLY A 70 7.19 -21.83 -1.28
C GLY A 70 7.50 -21.80 0.21
N LEU A 71 6.67 -21.11 1.01
CA LEU A 71 6.63 -21.24 2.46
C LEU A 71 5.33 -21.94 2.84
N ASP A 72 5.45 -23.18 3.26
CA ASP A 72 4.31 -23.99 3.67
C ASP A 72 3.51 -23.30 4.79
N ALA A 73 2.18 -23.32 4.63
CA ALA A 73 1.23 -22.63 5.49
C ALA A 73 1.35 -23.04 6.98
N GLU A 74 1.78 -24.26 7.29
CA GLU A 74 1.99 -24.69 8.68
C GLU A 74 3.10 -23.90 9.38
N PHE A 75 4.10 -23.42 8.64
CA PHE A 75 5.16 -22.55 9.18
C PHE A 75 4.76 -21.08 9.22
N ALA A 76 3.77 -20.68 8.43
CA ALA A 76 3.27 -19.31 8.38
C ALA A 76 2.35 -18.96 9.55
N THR A 77 1.41 -19.84 9.91
CA THR A 77 0.38 -19.55 10.92
C THR A 77 0.63 -20.16 12.29
N HIS A 78 1.39 -21.26 12.38
CA HIS A 78 1.61 -21.98 13.65
C HIS A 78 3.01 -21.78 14.25
N ASN A 79 3.91 -21.08 13.55
CA ASN A 79 5.26 -20.80 14.03
C ASN A 79 5.52 -19.32 14.22
N ARG A 80 6.18 -18.96 15.33
CA ARG A 80 6.66 -17.58 15.53
C ARG A 80 7.81 -17.31 14.56
N ILE A 81 7.88 -16.10 14.00
CA ILE A 81 8.96 -15.64 13.08
C ILE A 81 10.37 -15.96 13.60
N ARG A 82 10.56 -15.99 14.93
CA ARG A 82 11.82 -16.35 15.59
C ARG A 82 12.30 -17.77 15.26
N GLY A 83 11.38 -18.73 15.12
CA GLY A 83 11.66 -20.15 14.85
C GLY A 83 11.94 -20.48 13.38
N LEU A 84 11.77 -19.50 12.48
CA LEU A 84 12.04 -19.67 11.06
C LEU A 84 13.54 -19.65 10.75
N SER A 85 13.97 -20.48 9.80
CA SER A 85 15.32 -20.44 9.23
C SER A 85 15.58 -19.10 8.51
N GLY A 86 16.85 -18.77 8.29
CA GLY A 86 17.22 -17.51 7.63
C GLY A 86 16.55 -17.33 6.26
N GLY A 87 16.48 -18.39 5.45
CA GLY A 87 15.82 -18.37 4.15
C GLY A 87 14.30 -18.18 4.26
N GLN A 88 13.65 -18.80 5.24
CA GLN A 88 12.21 -18.63 5.48
C GLN A 88 11.88 -17.20 5.91
N LYS A 89 12.72 -16.56 6.73
CA LYS A 89 12.53 -15.14 7.10
C LYS A 89 12.59 -14.21 5.90
N VAL A 90 13.53 -14.45 4.98
CA VAL A 90 13.62 -13.66 3.74
C VAL A 90 12.35 -13.85 2.90
N LYS A 91 11.83 -15.07 2.77
CA LYS A 91 10.57 -15.33 2.07
C LYS A 91 9.38 -14.59 2.70
N VAL A 92 9.25 -14.60 4.03
CA VAL A 92 8.19 -13.86 4.74
C VAL A 92 8.29 -12.36 4.51
N VAL A 93 9.50 -11.79 4.53
CA VAL A 93 9.71 -10.35 4.27
C VAL A 93 9.41 -10.00 2.81
N LEU A 94 9.83 -10.83 1.86
CA LEU A 94 9.50 -10.64 0.45
C LEU A 94 7.98 -10.76 0.20
N ALA A 95 7.32 -11.70 0.88
CA ALA A 95 5.87 -11.83 0.85
C ALA A 95 5.16 -10.56 1.35
N ALA A 96 5.64 -9.99 2.45
CA ALA A 96 5.09 -8.77 3.04
C ALA A 96 5.40 -7.51 2.22
N ALA A 97 6.55 -7.46 1.55
CA ALA A 97 6.96 -6.33 0.70
C ALA A 97 6.35 -6.39 -0.70
N LYS A 98 5.99 -7.58 -1.21
CA LYS A 98 5.39 -7.74 -2.53
C LYS A 98 4.04 -7.01 -2.55
N LYS A 99 3.98 -5.96 -3.36
CA LYS A 99 2.76 -5.19 -3.61
C LYS A 99 1.70 -6.13 -4.17
N ARG A 100 0.56 -6.18 -3.51
CA ARG A 100 -0.53 -7.06 -3.90
C ARG A 100 -1.17 -6.54 -5.19
N GLY A 101 -0.97 -7.24 -6.30
CA GLY A 101 -1.47 -6.83 -7.61
C GLY A 101 -0.58 -7.18 -8.79
N GLU A 102 0.59 -7.78 -8.58
CA GLU A 102 1.31 -8.42 -9.69
C GLU A 102 0.76 -9.83 -9.88
N GLU A 103 -0.36 -9.92 -10.61
CA GLU A 103 -0.69 -11.13 -11.35
C GLU A 103 0.52 -11.38 -12.26
N VAL A 104 1.36 -12.33 -11.87
CA VAL A 104 2.28 -12.95 -12.82
C VAL A 104 1.34 -13.69 -13.75
N SER A 105 1.07 -13.08 -14.91
CA SER A 105 0.57 -13.81 -16.06
C SER A 105 1.70 -14.74 -16.46
N ASP A 106 1.76 -15.89 -15.78
CA ASP A 106 2.44 -17.05 -16.33
C ASP A 106 1.67 -17.39 -17.59
N SER A 107 2.19 -16.85 -18.69
CA SER A 107 1.90 -17.33 -20.00
C SER A 107 2.62 -18.66 -20.08
N GLU A 108 1.94 -19.75 -19.70
CA GLU A 108 2.26 -21.10 -20.16
C GLU A 108 2.13 -21.10 -21.68
N ASP A 109 3.16 -20.59 -22.37
CA ASP A 109 3.41 -20.90 -23.77
C ASP A 109 3.78 -22.38 -23.82
N GLY A 110 2.79 -23.16 -24.23
CA GLY A 110 2.85 -24.60 -24.31
C GLY A 110 3.93 -25.12 -25.25
N LEU A 111 4.39 -26.32 -24.90
CA LEU A 111 4.96 -27.29 -25.82
C LEU A 111 4.53 -28.69 -25.41
#